data_AF-A0A8F6YKD4-F1
#
_entry.id   AF-A0A8F6YKD4-F1
#
_cell.length_a   1.000
_cell.length_b   1.000
_cell.length_c   1.000
_cell.angle_alpha   90.00
_cell.angle_beta   90.00
_cell.angle_gamma   90.00
#
_symmetry.space_group_name_H-M   'P 1'
#
loop_
_entity.id
_entity.type
_entity.pdbx_description
1 polymer ?
#
loop_
_entity_poly.entity_id
_entity_poly.type
_entity_poly.pdbx_seq_one_letter_code
_entity_poly.pdbx_strand_id
1 'polypeptide(L)'
;RAAYTLKVGSEYTHILDRDERLWLQDRIEAGMPKPSYAEQKYILQKLNAAQAFEDFLQTKYVGQKRFSLEGAEALIPLMDSAIDTAAGQGLDEVVIGMPHRGRLNVLVNIVGKPLATVFTEFEGHIE
;
A
#
# COMPACT_ATOMS: atom_id res chain seq x y z
N ARG A 1 -8.68 25.72 3.36
CA ARG A 1 -9.62 24.63 3.72
C ARG A 1 -9.32 23.34 2.96
N ALA A 2 -9.31 23.35 1.62
CA ALA A 2 -9.04 22.16 0.82
C ALA A 2 -7.73 21.45 1.18
N ALA A 3 -6.66 22.20 1.46
CA ALA A 3 -5.34 21.68 1.78
C ALA A 3 -5.22 20.98 3.15
N TYR A 4 -6.02 21.35 4.17
CA TYR A 4 -5.74 20.98 5.56
C TYR A 4 -6.91 20.33 6.33
N THR A 5 -8.12 20.31 5.77
CA THR A 5 -9.32 19.89 6.55
C THR A 5 -10.19 18.85 5.84
N LEU A 6 -9.64 18.15 4.83
CA LEU A 6 -10.36 17.11 4.10
C LEU A 6 -9.88 15.72 4.53
N LYS A 7 -9.67 14.80 3.58
CA LYS A 7 -9.30 13.40 3.85
C LYS A 7 -7.84 13.22 4.30
N VAL A 8 -7.03 14.28 4.20
CA VAL A 8 -5.61 14.29 4.58
C VAL A 8 -5.40 15.42 5.58
N GLY A 9 -4.90 15.07 6.77
CA GLY A 9 -4.39 16.02 7.75
C GLY A 9 -2.87 16.08 7.64
N SER A 10 -2.29 17.29 7.65
CA SER A 10 -0.85 17.48 7.50
C SER A 10 -0.25 18.09 8.76
N GLU A 11 0.70 17.41 9.37
CA GLU A 11 1.46 17.90 10.52
C GLU A 11 2.92 18.08 10.11
N TYR A 12 3.36 19.33 9.94
CA TYR A 12 4.73 19.63 9.48
C TYR A 12 5.34 20.89 10.12
N THR A 13 4.55 21.68 10.85
CA THR A 13 5.01 22.97 11.42
C THR A 13 6.05 22.81 12.53
N HIS A 14 6.20 21.60 13.06
CA HIS A 14 7.20 21.23 14.07
C HIS A 14 8.61 21.01 13.49
N ILE A 15 8.75 20.92 12.16
CA ILE A 15 10.05 20.86 11.49
C ILE A 15 10.80 22.18 11.69
N LEU A 16 12.07 22.13 12.09
CA LEU A 16 12.87 23.33 12.39
C LEU A 16 13.34 24.03 11.11
N ASP A 17 13.75 23.24 10.13
CA ASP A 17 14.22 23.74 8.84
C ASP A 17 13.11 24.54 8.14
N ARG A 18 13.44 25.73 7.66
CA ARG A 18 12.48 26.61 6.99
C ARG A 18 12.22 26.18 5.56
N ASP A 19 13.25 25.74 4.85
CA ASP A 19 13.16 25.39 3.44
C ASP A 19 12.37 24.08 3.28
N GLU A 20 12.54 23.11 4.18
CA GLU A 20 11.71 21.90 4.22
C GLU A 20 10.23 22.23 4.47
N ARG A 21 9.94 23.13 5.42
CA ARG A 21 8.55 23.54 5.70
C ARG A 21 7.91 24.24 4.53
N LEU A 22 8.61 25.18 3.88
CA LEU A 22 8.11 25.88 2.71
C LEU A 22 7.90 24.91 1.54
N TRP A 23 8.84 23.97 1.34
CA TRP A 23 8.72 22.93 0.31
C TRP A 23 7.48 22.04 0.50
N LEU A 24 7.16 21.67 1.74
CA LEU A 24 5.94 20.93 2.08
C LEU A 24 4.69 21.79 1.87
N GLN A 25 4.71 23.03 2.37
CA GLN A 25 3.58 23.95 2.26
C GLN A 25 3.20 24.18 0.79
N ASP A 26 4.17 24.49 -0.07
CA ASP A 26 3.93 24.75 -1.49
C ASP A 26 3.27 23.54 -2.19
N ARG A 27 3.68 22.32 -1.85
CA ARG A 27 3.10 21.08 -2.41
C ARG A 27 1.72 20.78 -1.87
N ILE A 28 1.51 20.93 -0.56
CA ILE A 28 0.22 20.68 0.08
C ILE A 28 -0.83 21.67 -0.42
N GLU A 29 -0.45 22.95 -0.56
CA GLU A 29 -1.36 24.02 -0.98
C GLU A 29 -1.61 24.04 -2.50
N ALA A 30 -0.67 23.55 -3.31
CA ALA A 30 -0.91 23.29 -4.74
C ALA A 30 -2.02 22.25 -4.97
N GLY A 31 -2.22 21.35 -4.00
CA GLY A 31 -3.20 20.27 -4.08
C GLY A 31 -2.77 19.12 -4.99
N MET A 32 -3.56 18.06 -5.03
CA MET A 32 -3.29 16.90 -5.88
C MET A 32 -4.14 16.93 -7.15
N PRO A 33 -3.55 16.67 -8.33
CA PRO A 33 -4.32 16.50 -9.54
C PRO A 33 -5.25 15.29 -9.40
N LYS A 34 -6.42 15.37 -10.04
CA LYS A 34 -7.31 14.21 -10.10
C LYS A 34 -6.64 13.13 -10.95
N PRO A 35 -6.57 11.87 -10.49
CA PRO A 35 -6.04 10.79 -11.31
C PRO A 35 -6.89 10.63 -12.57
N SER A 36 -6.24 10.29 -13.67
CA SER A 36 -6.86 9.89 -14.93
C SER A 36 -7.78 8.68 -14.73
N TYR A 37 -8.65 8.42 -15.70
CA TYR A 37 -9.53 7.25 -15.66
C TYR A 37 -8.74 5.93 -15.62
N ALA A 38 -7.60 5.87 -16.32
CA ALA A 38 -6.73 4.70 -16.33
C ALA A 38 -6.13 4.45 -14.93
N GLU A 39 -5.60 5.49 -14.28
CA GLU A 39 -5.06 5.40 -12.91
C GLU A 39 -6.14 5.01 -11.90
N GLN A 40 -7.34 5.58 -12.00
CA GLN A 40 -8.47 5.19 -11.14
C GLN A 40 -8.83 3.70 -11.27
N LYS A 41 -8.87 3.19 -12.52
CA LYS A 41 -9.13 1.77 -12.79
C LYS A 41 -8.01 0.89 -12.25
N TYR A 42 -6.76 1.32 -12.36
CA TYR A 42 -5.60 0.60 -11.83
C TYR A 42 -5.61 0.53 -10.30
N ILE A 43 -5.89 1.64 -9.62
CA ILE A 43 -6.08 1.68 -8.16
C ILE A 43 -7.19 0.71 -7.74
N LEU A 44 -8.32 0.70 -8.45
CA LEU A 44 -9.42 -0.22 -8.17
C LEU A 44 -9.01 -1.69 -8.38
N GLN A 45 -8.21 -1.99 -9.40
CA GLN A 45 -7.69 -3.35 -9.62
C GLN A 45 -6.81 -3.81 -8.45
N LYS A 46 -5.96 -2.93 -7.91
CA LYS A 46 -5.13 -3.23 -6.73
C LYS A 46 -5.99 -3.48 -5.48
N LEU A 47 -7.03 -2.67 -5.26
CA LEU A 47 -8.00 -2.90 -4.18
C LEU A 47 -8.73 -4.23 -4.34
N ASN A 48 -9.18 -4.57 -5.56
CA ASN A 48 -9.83 -5.84 -5.84
C ASN A 48 -8.91 -7.03 -5.57
N ALA A 49 -7.63 -6.95 -5.98
CA ALA A 49 -6.65 -7.99 -5.72
C ALA A 49 -6.40 -8.16 -4.21
N ALA A 50 -6.32 -7.04 -3.48
CA ALA A 50 -6.16 -7.05 -2.02
C ALA A 50 -7.33 -7.76 -1.33
N GLN A 51 -8.57 -7.41 -1.69
CA GLN A 51 -9.77 -7.98 -1.08
C GLN A 51 -9.99 -9.44 -1.49
N ALA A 52 -9.86 -9.76 -2.77
CA ALA A 52 -10.09 -11.12 -3.27
C ALA A 52 -9.12 -12.13 -2.64
N PHE A 53 -7.88 -11.70 -2.35
CA PHE A 53 -6.92 -12.54 -1.64
C PHE A 53 -7.37 -12.84 -0.20
N GLU A 54 -7.89 -11.86 0.52
CA GLU A 54 -8.40 -12.05 1.88
C GLU A 54 -9.65 -12.94 1.91
N ASP A 55 -10.59 -12.70 0.98
CA ASP A 55 -11.81 -13.51 0.82
C ASP A 55 -11.46 -14.98 0.51
N PHE A 56 -10.47 -15.19 -0.35
CA PHE A 56 -9.96 -16.53 -0.66
C PHE A 56 -9.40 -17.23 0.57
N LEU A 57 -8.52 -16.56 1.32
CA LEU A 57 -7.93 -17.14 2.54
C LEU A 57 -9.00 -17.42 3.60
N GLN A 58 -9.97 -16.53 3.74
CA GLN A 58 -11.11 -16.70 4.64
C GLN A 58 -11.93 -17.94 4.29
N THR A 59 -12.12 -18.21 3.00
CA THR A 59 -12.92 -19.35 2.52
C THR A 59 -12.17 -20.68 2.61
N LYS A 60 -10.87 -20.68 2.29
CA LYS A 60 -10.08 -21.92 2.17
C LYS A 60 -9.38 -22.35 3.46
N TYR A 61 -8.94 -21.41 4.29
CA TYR A 61 -8.16 -21.67 5.49
C TYR A 61 -8.89 -21.20 6.75
N VAL A 62 -10.13 -21.67 6.90
CA VAL A 62 -10.99 -21.34 8.05
C VAL A 62 -10.30 -21.79 9.34
N GLY A 63 -10.14 -20.87 10.30
CA GLY A 63 -9.54 -21.14 11.61
C GLY A 63 -8.02 -20.90 11.70
N GLN A 64 -7.33 -20.65 10.59
CA GLN A 64 -5.93 -20.24 10.63
C GLN A 64 -5.78 -18.72 10.83
N LYS A 65 -4.89 -18.30 11.72
CA LYS A 65 -4.58 -16.87 11.92
C LYS A 65 -3.77 -16.34 10.75
N ARG A 66 -4.34 -15.40 10.00
CA ARG A 66 -3.71 -14.80 8.80
C ARG A 66 -3.34 -13.32 8.91
N PHE A 67 -3.65 -12.67 10.04
CA PHE A 67 -3.39 -11.24 10.27
C PHE A 67 -3.91 -10.35 9.11
N SER A 68 -5.17 -10.57 8.74
CA SER A 68 -5.83 -10.02 7.55
C SER A 68 -5.68 -8.50 7.37
N LEU A 69 -5.60 -8.04 6.12
CA LEU A 69 -5.63 -6.63 5.75
C LEU A 69 -7.04 -6.04 5.62
N GLU A 70 -8.11 -6.80 5.88
CA GLU A 70 -9.49 -6.33 5.73
C GLU A 70 -9.76 -5.02 6.51
N GLY A 71 -10.38 -4.05 5.85
CA GLY A 71 -10.58 -2.67 6.28
C GLY A 71 -9.40 -1.72 6.06
N ALA A 72 -8.26 -2.21 5.55
CA ALA A 72 -7.06 -1.45 5.28
C ALA A 72 -6.44 -1.76 3.90
N GLU A 73 -7.28 -2.17 2.94
CA GLU A 73 -6.90 -2.60 1.58
C GLU A 73 -6.19 -1.49 0.80
N ALA A 74 -6.49 -0.23 1.13
CA ALA A 74 -5.83 0.95 0.57
C ALA A 74 -4.31 0.97 0.78
N LEU A 75 -3.77 0.15 1.70
CA LEU A 75 -2.32 -0.05 1.83
C LEU A 75 -1.68 -0.58 0.54
N ILE A 76 -2.35 -1.48 -0.19
CA ILE A 76 -1.80 -2.08 -1.41
C ILE A 76 -1.57 -1.03 -2.51
N PRO A 77 -2.57 -0.25 -2.98
CA PRO A 77 -2.31 0.81 -3.95
C PRO A 77 -1.39 1.91 -3.41
N LEU A 78 -1.35 2.16 -2.09
CA LEU A 78 -0.40 3.10 -1.49
C LEU A 78 1.05 2.64 -1.68
N MET A 79 1.35 1.39 -1.33
CA MET A 79 2.70 0.83 -1.47
C MET A 79 3.12 0.75 -2.93
N ASP A 80 2.20 0.32 -3.80
CA ASP A 80 2.40 0.25 -5.24
C ASP A 80 2.75 1.63 -5.83
N SER A 81 2.01 2.68 -5.45
CA SER A 81 2.28 4.06 -5.86
C SER A 81 3.64 4.58 -5.35
N ALA A 82 4.03 4.24 -4.12
CA ALA A 82 5.33 4.62 -3.57
C ALA A 82 6.49 3.95 -4.33
N ILE A 83 6.35 2.66 -4.69
CA ILE A 83 7.34 1.91 -5.45
C ILE A 83 7.41 2.41 -6.90
N ASP A 84 6.27 2.69 -7.54
CA ASP A 84 6.22 3.26 -8.89
C ASP A 84 6.91 4.62 -8.95
N THR A 85 6.72 5.45 -7.92
CA THR A 85 7.43 6.74 -7.77
C THR A 85 8.94 6.55 -7.66
N ALA A 86 9.40 5.58 -6.85
CA ALA A 86 10.82 5.26 -6.72
C ALA A 86 11.42 4.77 -8.05
N ALA A 87 10.70 3.91 -8.77
CA ALA A 87 11.10 3.42 -10.09
C ALA A 87 11.16 4.56 -11.12
N GLY A 88 10.18 5.47 -11.11
CA GLY A 88 10.16 6.67 -11.97
C GLY A 88 11.32 7.64 -11.71
N GLN A 89 11.91 7.59 -10.51
CA GLN A 89 13.13 8.34 -10.14
C GLN A 89 14.43 7.59 -10.47
N GLY A 90 14.35 6.36 -11.00
CA GLY A 90 15.52 5.56 -11.37
C GLY A 90 16.27 4.97 -10.17
N LEU A 91 15.59 4.76 -9.05
CA LEU A 91 16.17 4.05 -7.89
C LEU A 91 16.23 2.55 -8.17
N ASP A 92 17.30 1.90 -7.68
CA ASP A 92 17.57 0.48 -8.00
C ASP A 92 16.70 -0.51 -7.19
N GLU A 93 16.43 -0.22 -5.93
CA GLU A 93 15.79 -1.18 -5.01
C GLU A 93 14.93 -0.50 -3.94
N VAL A 94 13.84 -1.15 -3.54
CA VAL A 94 13.02 -0.79 -2.38
C VAL A 94 13.02 -1.95 -1.38
N VAL A 95 13.56 -1.72 -0.18
CA VAL A 95 13.57 -2.70 0.91
C VAL A 95 12.42 -2.42 1.87
N ILE A 96 11.55 -3.41 2.09
CA ILE A 96 10.33 -3.26 2.90
C ILE A 96 10.49 -3.94 4.27
N GLY A 97 10.41 -3.15 5.35
CA GLY A 97 10.22 -3.65 6.71
C GLY A 97 8.77 -3.46 7.16
N MET A 98 8.06 -4.54 7.52
CA MET A 98 6.66 -4.47 7.95
C MET A 98 6.30 -5.50 9.04
N PRO A 99 5.31 -5.20 9.90
CA PRO A 99 4.76 -6.17 10.86
C PRO A 99 3.82 -7.19 10.16
N HIS A 100 3.05 -7.94 10.95
CA HIS A 100 2.20 -9.04 10.45
C HIS A 100 0.93 -8.59 9.70
N ARG A 101 0.38 -7.40 9.97
CA ARG A 101 -0.89 -6.93 9.41
C ARG A 101 -0.78 -6.82 7.88
N GLY A 102 -1.54 -7.65 7.15
CA GLY A 102 -1.54 -7.70 5.70
C GLY A 102 -0.24 -8.20 5.06
N ARG A 103 0.67 -8.80 5.82
CA ARG A 103 1.99 -9.23 5.30
C ARG A 103 1.87 -10.21 4.13
N LEU A 104 0.96 -11.17 4.22
CA LEU A 104 0.71 -12.12 3.13
C LEU A 104 0.17 -11.42 1.88
N ASN A 105 -0.71 -10.44 2.09
CA ASN A 105 -1.28 -9.62 1.04
C ASN A 105 -0.18 -8.81 0.32
N VAL A 106 0.72 -8.18 1.08
CA VAL A 106 1.88 -7.45 0.53
C VAL A 106 2.85 -8.39 -0.20
N LEU A 107 3.14 -9.56 0.37
CA LEU A 107 4.02 -10.53 -0.29
C LEU A 107 3.50 -10.94 -1.67
N VAL A 108 2.19 -11.19 -1.80
CA VAL A 108 1.58 -11.60 -3.06
C VAL A 108 1.39 -10.43 -4.01
N ASN A 109 0.77 -9.33 -3.54
CA ASN A 109 0.29 -8.24 -4.39
C ASN A 109 1.31 -7.13 -4.65
N ILE A 110 2.40 -7.05 -3.87
CA ILE A 110 3.46 -6.05 -4.03
C ILE A 110 4.79 -6.71 -4.38
N VAL A 111 5.26 -7.67 -3.58
CA VAL A 111 6.57 -8.31 -3.78
C VAL A 111 6.52 -9.34 -4.93
N GLY A 112 5.33 -9.85 -5.25
CA GLY A 112 5.16 -10.85 -6.31
C GLY A 112 5.54 -12.27 -5.88
N LYS A 113 5.51 -12.57 -4.57
CA LYS A 113 5.68 -13.94 -4.08
C LYS A 113 4.60 -14.83 -4.70
N PRO A 114 4.97 -15.96 -5.35
CA PRO A 114 3.99 -16.84 -5.98
C PRO A 114 2.96 -17.36 -4.98
N LEU A 115 1.68 -17.36 -5.38
CA LEU A 115 0.58 -17.88 -4.56
C LEU A 115 0.81 -19.33 -4.13
N ALA A 116 1.34 -20.17 -5.03
CA ALA A 116 1.63 -21.57 -4.74
C ALA A 116 2.55 -21.71 -3.52
N THR A 117 3.63 -20.93 -3.45
CA THR A 117 4.56 -20.94 -2.31
C THR A 117 3.87 -20.53 -1.01
N VAL A 118 3.02 -19.51 -1.05
CA VAL A 118 2.26 -19.07 0.13
C VAL A 118 1.31 -20.18 0.59
N PHE A 119 0.62 -20.86 -0.32
CA PHE A 119 -0.32 -21.92 0.03
C PHE A 119 0.35 -23.17 0.60
N THR A 120 1.53 -23.56 0.08
CA THR A 120 2.33 -24.65 0.64
C THR A 120 2.71 -24.36 2.10
N GLU A 121 3.05 -23.11 2.43
CA GLU A 121 3.31 -22.69 3.83
C GLU A 121 2.07 -22.83 4.72
N PHE A 122 0.87 -22.57 4.19
CA PHE A 122 -0.40 -22.76 4.92
C PHE A 122 -0.79 -24.23 5.13
N GLU A 123 -0.36 -25.12 4.23
CA GLU A 123 -0.61 -26.57 4.30
C GLU A 123 0.37 -27.30 5.23
N GLY A 124 1.28 -26.56 5.89
CA GLY A 124 2.23 -27.12 6.86
C GLY A 124 3.36 -27.95 6.21
N HIS A 125 3.51 -27.87 4.90
CA HIS A 125 4.61 -28.50 4.17
C HIS A 125 5.77 -27.51 4.14
N ILE A 126 6.66 -27.61 5.13
CA ILE A 126 7.92 -26.88 5.14
C ILE A 126 8.93 -27.77 4.42
N GLU A 127 9.10 -27.56 3.11
CA GLU A 127 10.31 -27.95 2.39
C GLU A 127 11.20 -26.73 2.16
#